data_AF-A0A9J6DQ18-F1
#
_entry.id   AF-A0A9J6DQ18-F1
#
_cell.length_a   1.000
_cell.length_b   1.000
_cell.length_c   1.000
_cell.angle_alpha   90.00
_cell.angle_beta   90.00
_cell.angle_gamma   90.00
#
_symmetry.space_group_name_H-M   'P 1'
#
loop_
_entity.id
_entity.type
_entity.pdbx_description
1 polymer ?
#
loop_
_entity_poly.entity_id
_entity_poly.type
_entity_poly.pdbx_seq_one_letter_code
_entity_poly.pdbx_strand_id
1 'polypeptide(L)'
;MNVQRAVQVFYPPVTAALKLLQEQAGHTCDASFAGVGATVQFMDTVHRWLVLMNVSNCTQHIHKKNAGCKQFESAGDERLIWLQTSFLDYLAKLKSQCLGKNFITKETYEGLVITTRSNVECIRYLLEEMSFHFVLTRKMSSDPLESFFGWLRKSAGSNDQTDVRAVLTGIEKTLKTGVTSASSTRNIMAAEESN
;
A
#
# COMPACT_ATOMS: atom_id res chain seq x y z
N MET A 1 -14.60 1.38 3.39
CA MET A 1 -13.75 1.11 2.20
C MET A 1 -12.73 0.05 2.58
N ASN A 2 -12.57 -1.03 1.80
CA ASN A 2 -11.67 -2.13 2.14
C ASN A 2 -10.46 -2.14 1.19
N VAL A 3 -9.34 -1.57 1.65
CA VAL A 3 -8.08 -1.47 0.89
C VAL A 3 -7.46 -2.85 0.65
N GLN A 4 -7.63 -3.79 1.58
CA GLN A 4 -7.10 -5.15 1.45
C GLN A 4 -7.64 -5.86 0.21
N ARG A 5 -8.95 -5.74 -0.08
CA ARG A 5 -9.54 -6.32 -1.30
C ARG A 5 -8.94 -5.73 -2.57
N ALA A 6 -8.73 -4.41 -2.61
CA ALA A 6 -8.12 -3.75 -3.76
C ALA A 6 -6.67 -4.22 -3.96
N VAL A 7 -5.91 -4.38 -2.88
CA VAL A 7 -4.52 -4.85 -2.92
C VAL A 7 -4.42 -6.32 -3.33
N GLN A 8 -5.37 -7.17 -2.89
CA GLN A 8 -5.42 -8.60 -3.23
C GLN A 8 -5.60 -8.86 -4.72
N VAL A 9 -6.25 -7.95 -5.47
CA VAL A 9 -6.35 -8.05 -6.93
C VAL A 9 -4.97 -8.14 -7.56
N PHE A 10 -3.98 -7.42 -7.04
CA PHE A 10 -2.62 -7.35 -7.60
C PHE A 10 -1.67 -8.43 -7.06
N TYR A 11 -2.15 -9.43 -6.34
CA TYR A 11 -1.26 -10.40 -5.69
C TYR A 11 -0.58 -11.37 -6.67
N PRO A 12 0.65 -11.83 -6.36
CA PRO A 12 1.40 -12.73 -7.24
C PRO A 12 0.67 -14.04 -7.60
N PRO A 13 -0.11 -14.70 -6.71
CA PRO A 13 -0.92 -15.85 -7.11
C PRO A 13 -1.95 -15.53 -8.19
N VAL A 14 -2.52 -14.32 -8.19
CA VAL A 14 -3.49 -13.88 -9.22
C VAL A 14 -2.79 -13.71 -10.55
N THR A 15 -1.64 -13.03 -10.57
CA THR A 15 -0.88 -12.84 -11.82
C THR A 15 -0.26 -14.14 -12.32
N ALA A 16 0.13 -15.05 -11.43
CA ALA A 16 0.59 -16.40 -11.79
C ALA A 16 -0.53 -17.25 -12.40
N ALA A 17 -1.74 -17.20 -11.84
CA ALA A 17 -2.91 -17.87 -12.41
C ALA A 17 -3.24 -17.32 -13.81
N LEU A 18 -3.20 -16.00 -13.99
CA LEU A 18 -3.43 -15.37 -15.30
C LEU A 18 -2.36 -15.77 -16.33
N LYS A 19 -1.08 -15.86 -15.92
CA LYS A 19 0.00 -16.36 -16.80
C LYS A 19 -0.25 -17.79 -17.24
N LEU A 20 -0.65 -18.66 -16.31
CA LEU A 20 -0.99 -20.05 -16.64
C LEU A 20 -2.18 -20.12 -17.62
N LEU A 21 -3.24 -19.34 -17.39
CA LEU A 21 -4.39 -19.28 -18.29
C LEU A 21 -4.01 -18.71 -19.67
N GLN A 22 -3.06 -17.77 -19.73
CA GLN A 22 -2.55 -17.27 -20.99
C GLN A 22 -1.85 -18.37 -21.79
N GLU A 23 -1.00 -19.18 -21.14
CA GLU A 23 -0.27 -20.29 -21.76
C GLU A 23 -1.20 -21.41 -22.24
N GLN A 24 -2.32 -21.62 -21.56
CA GLN A 24 -3.29 -22.67 -21.87
C GLN A 24 -4.47 -22.18 -22.73
N ALA A 25 -4.44 -20.93 -23.18
CA ALA A 25 -5.53 -20.31 -23.92
C ALA A 25 -5.81 -21.06 -25.24
N GLY A 26 -7.06 -21.49 -25.43
CA GLY A 26 -7.48 -22.28 -26.59
C GLY A 26 -7.19 -23.78 -26.48
N HIS A 27 -6.53 -24.23 -25.42
CA HIS A 27 -6.32 -25.65 -25.10
C HIS A 27 -7.27 -26.12 -23.99
N THR A 28 -7.02 -25.68 -22.76
CA THR A 28 -7.80 -26.09 -21.57
C THR A 28 -8.60 -24.93 -20.97
N CYS A 29 -8.43 -23.71 -21.49
CA CYS A 29 -9.22 -22.55 -21.10
C CYS A 29 -9.58 -21.69 -22.32
N ASP A 30 -10.46 -20.72 -22.08
CA ASP A 30 -11.01 -19.84 -23.11
C ASP A 30 -9.90 -19.10 -23.88
N ALA A 31 -10.05 -19.00 -25.20
CA ALA A 31 -9.09 -18.30 -26.07
C ALA A 31 -8.95 -16.81 -25.74
N SER A 32 -9.94 -16.20 -25.08
CA SER A 32 -9.88 -14.82 -24.59
C SER A 32 -8.72 -14.57 -23.63
N PHE A 33 -8.22 -15.60 -22.93
CA PHE A 33 -7.06 -15.47 -22.05
C PHE A 33 -5.74 -15.22 -22.79
N ALA A 34 -5.66 -15.44 -24.11
CA ALA A 34 -4.45 -15.14 -24.88
C ALA A 34 -4.03 -13.66 -24.77
N GLY A 35 -5.01 -12.76 -24.60
CA GLY A 35 -4.80 -11.31 -24.54
C GLY A 35 -4.43 -10.73 -23.17
N VAL A 36 -4.31 -11.53 -22.10
CA VAL A 36 -4.14 -11.00 -20.73
C VAL A 36 -2.75 -10.48 -20.40
N GLY A 37 -1.77 -10.62 -21.29
CA GLY A 37 -0.38 -10.24 -21.04
C GLY A 37 -0.21 -8.78 -20.58
N ALA A 38 -0.94 -7.84 -21.19
CA ALA A 38 -0.91 -6.43 -20.80
C ALA A 38 -1.48 -6.21 -19.38
N THR A 39 -2.54 -6.93 -19.02
CA THR A 39 -3.15 -6.90 -17.69
C THR A 39 -2.19 -7.45 -16.64
N VAL A 40 -1.53 -8.58 -16.93
CA VAL A 40 -0.51 -9.16 -16.07
C VAL A 40 0.65 -8.19 -15.83
N GLN A 41 1.16 -7.56 -16.89
CA GLN A 41 2.23 -6.55 -16.77
C GLN A 41 1.81 -5.38 -15.89
N PHE A 42 0.59 -4.86 -16.08
CA PHE A 42 0.04 -3.80 -15.25
C PHE A 42 -0.04 -4.21 -13.79
N MET A 43 -0.60 -5.40 -13.51
CA MET A 43 -0.77 -5.90 -12.16
C MET A 43 0.56 -6.12 -11.45
N ASP A 44 1.54 -6.73 -12.11
CA ASP A 44 2.88 -6.94 -11.56
C ASP A 44 3.58 -5.58 -11.27
N THR A 45 3.40 -4.59 -12.15
CA THR A 45 3.99 -3.25 -12.00
C THR A 45 3.38 -2.50 -10.80
N VAL A 46 2.06 -2.49 -10.69
CA VAL A 46 1.34 -1.86 -9.57
C VAL A 46 1.63 -2.58 -8.26
N HIS A 47 1.66 -3.92 -8.26
CA HIS A 47 2.03 -4.70 -7.09
C HIS A 47 3.44 -4.37 -6.60
N ARG A 48 4.41 -4.29 -7.51
CA ARG A 48 5.78 -3.92 -7.16
C ARG A 48 5.83 -2.53 -6.51
N TRP A 49 5.12 -1.55 -7.08
CA TRP A 49 5.00 -0.22 -6.47
C TRP A 49 4.40 -0.28 -5.06
N LEU A 50 3.28 -0.99 -4.87
CA LEU A 50 2.64 -1.16 -3.55
C LEU A 50 3.58 -1.79 -2.51
N VAL A 51 4.37 -2.79 -2.91
CA VAL A 51 5.34 -3.44 -2.03
C VAL A 51 6.42 -2.46 -1.57
N LEU A 52 7.00 -1.69 -2.51
CA LEU A 52 8.07 -0.74 -2.19
C LEU A 52 7.58 0.42 -1.33
N MET A 53 6.33 0.83 -1.50
CA MET A 53 5.73 1.94 -0.74
C MET A 53 5.17 1.52 0.63
N ASN A 54 5.24 0.22 0.97
CA ASN A 54 4.69 -0.33 2.21
C ASN A 54 5.70 -1.22 2.98
N VAL A 55 6.96 -0.80 3.02
CA VAL A 55 8.00 -1.44 3.82
C VAL A 55 7.82 -1.04 5.29
N SER A 56 7.53 -2.02 6.13
CA SER A 56 6.98 -1.81 7.47
C SER A 56 7.97 -2.04 8.62
N ASN A 57 8.95 -2.93 8.43
CA ASN A 57 9.97 -3.26 9.42
C ASN A 57 11.16 -3.99 8.74
N CYS A 58 12.24 -4.19 9.49
CA CYS A 58 13.48 -4.77 8.95
C CYS A 58 13.44 -6.30 8.77
N THR A 59 12.39 -7.00 9.21
CA THR A 59 12.26 -8.46 9.09
C THR A 59 11.18 -8.89 8.09
N GLN A 60 10.43 -7.94 7.54
CA GLN A 60 9.30 -8.21 6.63
C GLN A 60 9.73 -9.00 5.40
N HIS A 61 10.91 -8.68 4.85
CA HIS A 61 11.48 -9.38 3.70
C HIS A 61 11.80 -10.85 4.00
N ILE A 62 12.15 -11.17 5.25
CA ILE A 62 12.43 -12.54 5.72
C ILE A 62 11.12 -13.31 5.82
N HIS A 63 10.14 -12.78 6.55
CA HIS A 63 8.85 -13.47 6.76
C HIS A 63 8.06 -13.65 5.46
N LYS A 64 8.06 -12.64 4.59
CA LYS A 64 7.36 -12.70 3.29
C LYS A 64 8.18 -13.33 2.18
N LYS A 65 9.45 -13.70 2.43
CA LYS A 65 10.41 -14.17 1.41
C LYS A 65 10.42 -13.28 0.15
N ASN A 66 10.40 -11.96 0.37
CA ASN A 66 10.32 -10.97 -0.70
C ASN A 66 11.36 -9.87 -0.48
N ALA A 67 12.41 -9.86 -1.31
CA ALA A 67 13.48 -8.86 -1.26
C ALA A 67 12.97 -7.42 -1.48
N GLY A 68 11.86 -7.24 -2.19
CA GLY A 68 11.22 -5.94 -2.37
C GLY A 68 10.76 -5.30 -1.05
N CYS A 69 10.48 -6.11 -0.03
CA CYS A 69 10.08 -5.62 1.30
C CYS A 69 11.26 -5.29 2.23
N LYS A 70 12.51 -5.25 1.76
CA LYS A 70 13.65 -4.91 2.60
C LYS A 70 13.62 -3.40 2.93
N GLN A 71 14.09 -2.99 4.10
CA GLN A 71 14.34 -1.58 4.40
C GLN A 71 15.31 -0.95 3.36
N PHE A 72 15.22 0.36 3.16
CA PHE A 72 16.16 1.09 2.30
C PHE A 72 17.37 1.51 3.13
N GLU A 73 18.56 1.07 2.75
CA GLU A 73 19.83 1.33 3.47
C GLU A 73 20.80 2.17 2.65
N SER A 74 20.53 2.31 1.34
CA SER A 74 21.39 3.05 0.41
C SER A 74 20.52 3.91 -0.51
N ALA A 75 20.96 5.14 -0.77
CA ALA A 75 20.35 6.01 -1.75
C ALA A 75 20.56 5.53 -3.20
N GLY A 76 21.57 4.69 -3.43
CA GLY A 76 21.82 4.03 -4.71
C GLY A 76 21.00 2.76 -4.96
N ASP A 77 20.03 2.44 -4.10
CA ASP A 77 19.23 1.22 -4.20
C ASP A 77 18.46 1.16 -5.53
N GLU A 78 18.63 0.06 -6.27
CA GLU A 78 17.97 -0.18 -7.56
C GLU A 78 16.45 -0.05 -7.50
N ARG A 79 15.85 -0.31 -6.33
CA ARG A 79 14.41 -0.16 -6.11
C ARG A 79 13.97 1.30 -6.14
N LEU A 80 14.81 2.23 -5.64
CA LEU A 80 14.56 3.67 -5.74
C LEU A 80 14.69 4.15 -7.18
N ILE A 81 15.71 3.65 -7.90
CA ILE A 81 15.91 3.95 -9.32
C ILE A 81 14.69 3.46 -10.12
N TRP A 82 14.21 2.24 -9.86
CA TRP A 82 13.03 1.69 -10.52
C TRP A 82 11.76 2.53 -10.27
N LEU A 83 11.54 3.01 -9.03
CA LEU A 83 10.43 3.89 -8.70
C LEU A 83 10.49 5.21 -9.46
N GLN A 84 11.68 5.83 -9.51
CA GLN A 84 11.87 7.15 -10.10
C GLN A 84 11.84 7.16 -11.63
N THR A 85 12.37 6.10 -12.25
CA THR A 85 12.54 6.02 -13.71
C THR A 85 11.51 5.07 -14.31
N SER A 86 11.70 3.76 -14.12
CA SER A 86 10.94 2.70 -14.80
C SER A 86 9.44 2.80 -14.55
N PHE A 87 9.02 3.04 -13.31
CA PHE A 87 7.61 3.11 -12.95
C PHE A 87 6.94 4.39 -13.48
N LEU A 88 7.58 5.55 -13.33
CA LEU A 88 7.02 6.82 -13.82
C LEU A 88 6.98 6.86 -15.36
N ASP A 89 8.00 6.33 -16.03
CA ASP A 89 8.02 6.20 -17.49
C ASP A 89 6.92 5.25 -17.97
N TYR A 90 6.70 4.14 -17.26
CA TYR A 90 5.60 3.23 -17.54
C TYR A 90 4.24 3.93 -17.42
N LEU A 91 4.00 4.68 -16.33
CA LEU A 91 2.77 5.43 -16.15
C LEU A 91 2.56 6.50 -17.23
N ALA A 92 3.61 7.20 -17.63
CA ALA A 92 3.55 8.20 -18.69
C ALA A 92 3.21 7.57 -20.05
N LYS A 93 3.82 6.42 -20.37
CA LYS A 93 3.50 5.63 -21.56
C LYS A 93 2.05 5.15 -21.53
N LEU A 94 1.61 4.56 -20.42
CA LEU A 94 0.23 4.11 -20.24
C LEU A 94 -0.77 5.27 -20.45
N LYS A 95 -0.51 6.44 -19.84
CA LYS A 95 -1.32 7.64 -20.03
C LYS A 95 -1.41 8.08 -21.50
N SER A 96 -0.29 8.04 -22.24
CA SER A 96 -0.26 8.43 -23.65
C SER A 96 -1.01 7.47 -24.58
N GLN A 97 -1.15 6.20 -24.20
CA GLN A 97 -1.80 5.16 -24.98
C GLN A 97 -3.30 5.02 -24.67
N CYS A 98 -3.76 5.53 -23.54
CA CYS A 98 -5.17 5.51 -23.16
C CYS A 98 -5.98 6.65 -23.79
N LEU A 99 -7.15 6.32 -24.33
CA LEU A 99 -8.19 7.30 -24.64
C LEU A 99 -8.74 7.86 -23.33
N GLY A 100 -8.91 9.18 -23.20
CA GLY A 100 -8.96 9.90 -21.91
C GLY A 100 -9.91 9.40 -20.80
N LYS A 101 -10.98 8.65 -21.11
CA LYS A 101 -11.88 8.03 -20.10
C LYS A 101 -11.43 6.65 -19.61
N ASN A 102 -10.44 6.03 -20.27
CA ASN A 102 -9.98 4.66 -20.03
C ASN A 102 -8.70 4.62 -19.18
N PHE A 103 -8.36 5.71 -18.51
CA PHE A 103 -7.21 5.84 -17.63
C PHE A 103 -7.67 6.20 -16.21
N ILE A 104 -6.76 6.12 -15.24
CA ILE A 104 -7.01 6.65 -13.90
C ILE A 104 -7.31 8.16 -13.96
N THR A 105 -8.04 8.66 -12.97
CA THR A 105 -8.39 10.09 -12.93
C THR A 105 -7.14 10.96 -12.90
N LYS A 106 -7.27 12.22 -13.33
CA LYS A 106 -6.17 13.19 -13.33
C LYS A 106 -5.57 13.32 -11.93
N GLU A 107 -6.43 13.40 -10.91
CA GLU A 107 -6.06 13.54 -9.51
C GLU A 107 -5.27 12.32 -9.01
N THR A 108 -5.72 11.09 -9.36
CA THR A 108 -5.00 9.87 -8.98
C THR A 108 -3.65 9.77 -9.69
N TYR A 109 -3.58 10.15 -10.97
CA TYR A 109 -2.30 10.17 -11.71
C TYR A 109 -1.31 11.15 -11.10
N GLU A 110 -1.73 12.39 -10.86
CA GLU A 110 -0.87 13.43 -10.26
C GLU A 110 -0.44 13.03 -8.85
N GLY A 111 -1.37 12.50 -8.04
CA GLY A 111 -1.08 11.94 -6.73
C GLY A 111 -0.03 10.83 -6.77
N LEU A 112 -0.17 9.88 -7.69
CA LEU A 112 0.76 8.77 -7.83
C LEU A 112 2.18 9.24 -8.22
N VAL A 113 2.27 10.21 -9.14
CA VAL A 113 3.55 10.81 -9.56
C VAL A 113 4.21 11.56 -8.42
N ILE A 114 3.47 12.47 -7.74
CA ILE A 114 4.04 13.27 -6.66
C ILE A 114 4.44 12.41 -5.47
N THR A 115 3.59 11.47 -5.04
CA THR A 115 3.91 10.55 -3.93
C THR A 115 5.15 9.71 -4.24
N THR A 116 5.28 9.20 -5.46
CA THR A 116 6.45 8.41 -5.85
C THR A 116 7.73 9.26 -5.83
N ARG A 117 7.71 10.44 -6.46
CA ARG A 117 8.88 11.34 -6.52
C ARG A 117 9.27 11.81 -5.13
N SER A 118 8.32 12.35 -4.37
CA SER A 118 8.57 12.89 -3.03
C SER A 118 9.10 11.83 -2.08
N ASN A 119 8.57 10.59 -2.14
CA ASN A 119 9.10 9.52 -1.29
C ASN A 119 10.52 9.12 -1.68
N VAL A 120 10.85 9.01 -2.98
CA VAL A 120 12.23 8.71 -3.40
C VAL A 120 13.21 9.79 -2.93
N GLU A 121 12.89 11.06 -3.19
CA GLU A 121 13.74 12.18 -2.76
C GLU A 121 13.88 12.26 -1.24
N CYS A 122 12.78 12.02 -0.50
CA CYS A 122 12.81 11.98 0.96
C CYS A 122 13.68 10.81 1.49
N ILE A 123 13.60 9.63 0.89
CA ILE A 123 14.45 8.49 1.27
C ILE A 123 15.93 8.83 1.05
N ARG A 124 16.28 9.39 -0.11
CA ARG A 124 17.67 9.80 -0.41
C ARG A 124 18.16 10.82 0.60
N TYR A 125 17.38 11.88 0.84
CA TYR A 125 17.71 12.91 1.82
C TYR A 125 17.92 12.35 3.23
N LEU A 126 17.04 11.46 3.70
CA LEU A 126 17.18 10.85 5.03
C LEU A 126 18.44 10.00 5.15
N LEU A 127 18.82 9.28 4.10
CA LEU A 127 20.00 8.41 4.10
C LEU A 127 21.31 9.19 3.93
N GLU A 128 21.37 10.11 2.97
CA GLU A 128 22.58 10.84 2.59
C GLU A 128 22.85 12.05 3.49
N GLU A 129 21.85 12.92 3.66
CA GLU A 129 22.02 14.19 4.38
C GLU A 129 21.80 14.04 5.88
N MET A 130 20.80 13.26 6.29
CA MET A 130 20.46 13.07 7.70
C MET A 130 21.15 11.85 8.33
N SER A 131 21.95 11.09 7.57
CA SER A 131 22.72 9.93 8.03
C SER A 131 21.89 8.84 8.73
N PHE A 132 20.62 8.66 8.34
CA PHE A 132 19.80 7.55 8.84
C PHE A 132 20.38 6.22 8.35
N HIS A 133 20.39 5.20 9.21
CA HIS A 133 20.90 3.87 8.84
C HIS A 133 19.96 3.15 7.86
N PHE A 134 18.65 3.41 7.98
CA PHE A 134 17.66 2.87 7.07
C PHE A 134 16.37 3.70 7.08
N VAL A 135 15.54 3.50 6.05
CA VAL A 135 14.20 4.12 5.93
C VAL A 135 13.12 3.06 5.67
N LEU A 136 11.96 3.26 6.31
CA LEU A 136 10.76 2.42 6.18
C LEU A 136 9.62 3.24 5.55
N THR A 137 9.22 2.90 4.32
CA THR A 137 8.23 3.67 3.56
C THR A 137 6.84 3.66 4.16
N ARG A 138 6.47 2.63 4.93
CA ARG A 138 5.17 2.60 5.63
C ARG A 138 5.01 3.76 6.62
N LYS A 139 6.10 4.32 7.14
CA LYS A 139 6.06 5.47 8.06
C LYS A 139 5.68 6.79 7.39
N MET A 140 5.64 6.83 6.06
CA MET A 140 5.22 7.99 5.26
C MET A 140 3.72 7.99 4.93
N SER A 141 2.97 6.98 5.38
CA SER A 141 1.53 6.83 5.11
C SER A 141 0.66 7.43 6.23
N SER A 142 -0.62 7.68 5.91
CA SER A 142 -1.65 8.12 6.88
C SER A 142 -2.25 6.97 7.71
N ASP A 143 -1.87 5.70 7.47
CA ASP A 143 -2.41 4.53 8.17
C ASP A 143 -2.46 4.67 9.70
N PRO A 144 -1.41 5.20 10.38
CA PRO A 144 -1.46 5.38 11.84
C PRO A 144 -2.52 6.39 12.29
N LEU A 145 -2.75 7.45 11.50
CA LEU A 145 -3.78 8.46 11.78
C LEU A 145 -5.18 7.88 11.56
N GLU A 146 -5.37 7.10 10.49
CA GLU A 146 -6.64 6.41 10.22
C GLU A 146 -6.96 5.38 11.31
N SER A 147 -5.93 4.67 11.80
CA SER A 147 -6.04 3.75 12.93
C SER A 147 -6.45 4.50 14.20
N PHE A 148 -5.88 5.69 14.44
CA PHE A 148 -6.25 6.56 15.56
C PHE A 148 -7.70 7.06 15.45
N PHE A 149 -8.16 7.45 14.27
CA PHE A 149 -9.58 7.81 14.05
C PHE A 149 -10.52 6.61 14.26
N GLY A 150 -10.11 5.42 13.85
CA GLY A 150 -10.82 4.17 14.16
C GLY A 150 -10.91 3.93 15.67
N TRP A 151 -9.84 4.20 16.40
CA TRP A 151 -9.84 4.11 17.87
C TRP A 151 -10.77 5.16 18.50
N LEU A 152 -10.73 6.41 18.06
CA LEU A 152 -11.61 7.47 18.59
C LEU A 152 -13.08 7.07 18.48
N ARG A 153 -13.50 6.60 17.30
CA ARG A 153 -14.86 6.07 17.09
C ARG A 153 -15.18 4.91 18.03
N LYS A 154 -14.29 3.93 18.16
CA LYS A 154 -14.45 2.79 19.10
C LYS A 154 -14.54 3.24 20.56
N SER A 155 -13.82 4.29 20.95
CA SER A 155 -13.85 4.83 22.31
C SER A 155 -15.19 5.50 22.65
N ALA A 156 -15.88 6.01 21.62
CA ALA A 156 -17.21 6.61 21.70
C ALA A 156 -18.35 5.61 21.40
N GLY A 157 -18.13 4.32 21.63
CA GLY A 157 -19.14 3.27 21.41
C GLY A 157 -19.27 2.80 19.96
N SER A 158 -18.21 2.95 19.16
CA SER A 158 -18.20 2.64 17.72
C SER A 158 -19.20 3.48 16.91
N ASN A 159 -19.47 4.70 17.37
CA ASN A 159 -20.29 5.65 16.64
C ASN A 159 -19.50 6.23 15.46
N ASP A 160 -20.01 6.06 14.24
CA ASP A 160 -19.39 6.62 13.04
C ASP A 160 -19.64 8.13 12.88
N GLN A 161 -20.62 8.69 13.60
CA GLN A 161 -20.87 10.13 13.68
C GLN A 161 -20.46 10.68 15.04
N THR A 162 -19.16 10.78 15.26
CA THR A 162 -18.61 11.41 16.48
C THR A 162 -18.76 12.92 16.43
N ASP A 163 -19.28 13.51 17.52
CA ASP A 163 -19.23 14.96 17.70
C ASP A 163 -17.86 15.41 18.23
N VAL A 164 -17.62 16.73 18.20
CA VAL A 164 -16.35 17.32 18.66
C VAL A 164 -16.08 16.98 20.12
N ARG A 165 -17.11 16.89 20.96
CA ARG A 165 -16.96 16.58 22.38
C ARG A 165 -16.45 15.16 22.60
N ALA A 166 -17.04 14.19 21.92
CA ALA A 166 -16.61 12.79 21.97
C ALA A 166 -15.16 12.63 21.51
N VAL A 167 -14.76 13.36 20.44
CA VAL A 167 -13.37 13.36 19.97
C VAL A 167 -12.43 13.96 21.03
N LEU A 168 -12.76 15.12 21.60
CA LEU A 168 -11.93 15.77 22.63
C LEU A 168 -11.76 14.89 23.86
N THR A 169 -12.85 14.30 24.36
CA THR A 169 -12.80 13.36 25.49
C THR A 169 -11.97 12.11 25.15
N GLY A 170 -12.07 11.59 23.93
CA GLY A 170 -11.24 10.48 23.46
C GLY A 170 -9.74 10.83 23.43
N ILE A 171 -9.39 12.00 22.90
CA ILE A 171 -8.00 12.49 22.88
C ILE A 171 -7.48 12.68 24.31
N GLU A 172 -8.25 13.36 25.18
CA GLU A 172 -7.88 13.59 26.58
C GLU A 172 -7.68 12.27 27.34
N LYS A 173 -8.56 11.29 27.11
CA LYS A 173 -8.41 9.94 27.66
C LYS A 173 -7.13 9.25 27.17
N THR A 174 -6.81 9.35 25.88
CA THR A 174 -5.55 8.81 25.34
C THR A 174 -4.35 9.45 26.04
N LEU A 175 -4.33 10.77 26.16
CA LEU A 175 -3.22 11.50 26.77
C LEU A 175 -3.04 11.13 28.25
N LYS A 176 -4.13 10.97 28.99
CA LYS A 176 -4.10 10.61 30.42
C LYS A 176 -3.72 9.16 30.68
N THR A 177 -4.14 8.24 29.81
CA THR A 177 -3.99 6.80 30.06
C THR A 177 -2.82 6.17 29.29
N GLY A 178 -2.35 6.81 28.21
CA GLY A 178 -1.43 6.20 27.26
C GLY A 178 -2.05 5.04 26.46
N VAL A 179 -3.33 4.74 26.65
CA VAL A 179 -4.00 3.59 26.06
C VAL A 179 -4.64 3.99 24.74
N THR A 180 -3.96 3.67 23.64
CA THR A 180 -4.45 3.80 22.25
C THR A 180 -5.13 2.52 21.74
N SER A 181 -5.38 1.56 22.62
CA SER A 181 -6.07 0.30 22.32
C SER A 181 -7.33 0.13 23.16
N ALA A 182 -8.24 -0.71 22.70
CA ALA A 182 -9.29 -1.24 23.54
C ALA A 182 -8.69 -2.03 24.72
N SER A 183 -9.20 -1.89 25.94
CA SER A 183 -9.02 -2.93 26.97
C SER A 183 -9.37 -4.29 26.37
N SER A 184 -8.52 -5.30 26.56
CA SER A 184 -8.82 -6.69 26.17
C SER A 184 -10.03 -7.24 26.93
N THR A 185 -10.31 -6.69 28.12
CA THR A 185 -11.54 -6.88 28.87
C THR A 185 -12.58 -5.86 28.41
N ARG A 186 -13.36 -6.24 27.40
CA ARG A 186 -14.66 -5.61 27.06
C ARG A 186 -15.74 -6.67 27.24
N ASN A 187 -16.94 -6.27 27.67
CA ASN A 187 -18.11 -7.15 27.80
C ASN A 187 -18.71 -7.61 26.45
N ILE A 188 -17.99 -7.43 25.34
CA ILE A 188 -18.41 -7.85 24.00
C ILE A 188 -17.23 -8.59 23.39
N MET A 189 -17.43 -9.85 23.01
CA MET A 189 -16.41 -10.69 22.39
C MET A 189 -15.89 -10.02 21.11
N ALA A 190 -14.56 -9.89 20.99
CA ALA A 190 -13.95 -9.55 19.71
C ALA A 190 -14.22 -10.72 18.76
N ALA A 191 -14.89 -10.46 17.63
CA ALA A 191 -15.04 -11.45 16.58
C ALA A 191 -13.64 -11.86 16.11
N GLU A 192 -13.35 -13.15 16.27
CA GLU A 192 -12.10 -13.77 15.83
C GLU A 192 -11.99 -13.62 14.30
N GLU A 193 -11.01 -12.84 13.84
CA GLU A 193 -10.56 -12.92 12.46
C GLU A 193 -9.74 -14.22 12.34
N SER A 194 -10.42 -15.27 11.87
CA SER A 194 -9.84 -16.57 11.54
C SER A 194 -8.79 -16.43 10.42
N ASN A 195 -7.62 -17.02 10.67
CA ASN A 195 -6.46 -17.24 9.78
C ASN A 195 -6.80 -17.49 8.31
#